data_AF-A0A9P5AU81-F1
#
_entry.id   AF-A0A9P5AU81-F1
#
_cell.length_a   1.000
_cell.length_b   1.000
_cell.length_c   1.000
_cell.angle_alpha   90.00
_cell.angle_beta   90.00
_cell.angle_gamma   90.00
#
_symmetry.space_group_name_H-M   'P 1'
#
loop_
_entity.id
_entity.type
_entity.pdbx_description
1 polymer ?
#
loop_
_entity_poly.entity_id
_entity_poly.type
_entity_poly.pdbx_seq_one_letter_code
_entity_poly.pdbx_strand_id
1 'polypeptide(L)'
;MSDKIPTVQALEKPEKLENILRQDRGDDCLPCKVVGSAAFFSLGAYSYFSGMSQLDKQKDLILRSKSLFGMRSRKLGITSISLALVWMGLWRAFK
;
A
#
# COMPACT_ATOMS: atom_id res chain seq x y z
N MET A 1 12.29 -40.50 -29.36
CA MET A 1 12.20 -41.17 -28.04
C MET A 1 13.27 -40.58 -27.14
N SER A 2 12.89 -39.77 -26.14
CA SER A 2 13.42 -39.91 -24.78
C SER A 2 12.56 -39.04 -23.88
N ASP A 3 11.39 -39.58 -23.58
CA ASP A 3 10.49 -39.10 -22.54
C ASP A 3 11.25 -39.23 -21.22
N LYS A 4 11.70 -38.11 -20.64
CA LYS A 4 12.31 -38.09 -19.30
C LYS A 4 11.17 -38.19 -18.29
N ILE A 5 10.65 -39.40 -18.15
CA ILE A 5 9.67 -39.73 -17.10
C ILE A 5 10.42 -39.63 -15.76
N PRO A 6 10.09 -38.66 -14.89
CA PRO A 6 10.76 -38.53 -13.61
C PRO A 6 10.43 -39.74 -12.73
N THR A 7 11.41 -40.23 -11.98
CA THR A 7 11.26 -41.35 -11.06
C THR A 7 10.32 -41.00 -9.91
N VAL A 8 9.51 -41.97 -9.47
CA VAL A 8 8.51 -41.78 -8.38
C VAL A 8 9.10 -41.20 -7.09
N GLN A 9 10.38 -41.48 -6.81
CA GLN A 9 11.08 -40.94 -5.65
C GLN A 9 11.33 -39.42 -5.71
N ALA A 10 11.30 -38.81 -6.90
CA ALA A 10 11.37 -37.35 -7.07
C ALA A 10 10.02 -36.67 -6.78
N LEU A 11 8.91 -37.40 -6.93
CA LEU A 11 7.55 -36.95 -6.61
C LEU A 11 7.21 -37.14 -5.12
N GLU A 12 7.83 -38.11 -4.46
CA GLU A 12 7.65 -38.44 -3.03
C GLU A 12 8.64 -37.70 -2.12
N LYS A 13 9.03 -36.47 -2.49
CA LYS A 13 9.70 -35.59 -1.53
C LYS A 13 8.58 -34.82 -0.83
N PRO A 14 8.30 -35.06 0.47
CA PRO A 14 7.42 -34.15 1.21
C PRO A 14 8.15 -32.81 1.27
N GLU A 15 7.81 -31.91 0.35
CA GLU A 15 8.27 -30.54 0.41
C GLU A 15 7.91 -30.01 1.79
N LYS A 16 8.91 -29.52 2.53
CA LYS A 16 8.66 -28.92 3.84
C LYS A 16 7.58 -27.88 3.68
N LEU A 17 6.50 -28.00 4.46
CA LEU A 17 5.36 -27.07 4.43
C LEU A 17 5.82 -25.60 4.51
N GLU A 18 6.91 -25.33 5.22
CA GLU A 18 7.53 -24.00 5.31
C GLU A 18 8.08 -23.46 3.98
N ASN A 19 8.55 -24.34 3.09
CA ASN A 19 9.02 -23.96 1.75
C ASN A 19 7.85 -23.65 0.82
N ILE A 20 6.76 -24.42 0.88
CA ILE A 20 5.53 -24.12 0.12
C ILE A 20 4.87 -22.84 0.65
N LEU A 21 4.78 -22.69 1.97
CA LEU A 21 4.30 -21.45 2.58
C LEU A 21 5.21 -20.25 2.28
N ARG A 22 6.53 -20.46 2.15
CA ARG A 22 7.45 -19.40 1.70
C ARG A 22 7.27 -19.07 0.22
N GLN A 23 7.00 -20.05 -0.63
CA GLN A 23 6.73 -19.84 -2.05
C GLN A 23 5.40 -19.11 -2.26
N ASP A 24 4.41 -19.35 -1.39
CA ASP A 24 3.11 -18.69 -1.42
C ASP A 24 3.13 -17.31 -0.71
N ARG A 25 4.02 -17.12 0.29
CA ARG A 25 4.23 -15.82 0.98
C ARG A 25 5.25 -14.89 0.31
N GLY A 26 6.04 -15.41 -0.63
CA GLY A 26 7.41 -14.93 -0.87
C GLY A 26 7.53 -13.58 -1.55
N ASP A 27 6.68 -13.31 -2.52
CA ASP A 27 6.69 -12.06 -3.27
C ASP A 27 5.26 -11.77 -3.70
N ASP A 28 4.76 -10.57 -3.38
CA ASP A 28 3.60 -10.06 -4.11
C ASP A 28 3.94 -10.24 -5.61
N CYS A 29 3.14 -11.01 -6.35
CA CYS A 29 3.33 -11.16 -7.79
C CYS A 29 3.49 -9.76 -8.41
N LEU A 30 4.31 -9.58 -9.46
CA LEU A 30 4.42 -8.29 -10.19
C LEU A 30 3.08 -7.54 -10.33
N PRO A 31 1.96 -8.17 -10.74
CA PRO A 31 0.66 -7.51 -10.76
C PRO A 31 0.16 -7.05 -9.38
N CYS A 32 0.34 -7.83 -8.32
CA CYS A 32 -0.05 -7.48 -6.95
C CYS A 32 0.77 -6.29 -6.41
N LYS A 33 2.08 -6.22 -6.71
CA LYS A 33 2.93 -5.07 -6.37
C LYS A 33 2.45 -3.82 -7.10
N VAL A 34 2.18 -3.92 -8.41
CA VAL A 34 1.72 -2.80 -9.22
C VAL A 34 0.34 -2.31 -8.76
N VAL A 35 -0.64 -3.19 -8.61
CA VAL A 35 -2.00 -2.81 -8.19
C VAL A 35 -1.99 -2.27 -6.76
N GLY A 36 -1.31 -2.95 -5.84
CA GLY A 36 -1.23 -2.52 -4.44
C GLY A 36 -0.54 -1.18 -4.28
N SER A 37 0.62 -0.98 -4.92
CA SER A 37 1.32 0.30 -4.90
C SER A 37 0.50 1.40 -5.56
N ALA A 38 -0.06 1.17 -6.76
CA ALA A 38 -0.88 2.14 -7.48
C ALA A 38 -2.10 2.58 -6.64
N ALA A 39 -2.76 1.66 -5.95
CA ALA A 39 -3.87 1.97 -5.05
C ALA A 39 -3.43 2.92 -3.92
N PHE A 40 -2.31 2.63 -3.24
CA PHE A 40 -1.82 3.49 -2.17
C PHE A 40 -1.33 4.86 -2.67
N PHE A 41 -0.64 4.92 -3.81
CA PHE A 41 -0.24 6.19 -4.42
C PHE A 41 -1.42 7.05 -4.84
N SER A 42 -2.40 6.45 -5.52
CA SER A 42 -3.60 7.16 -5.99
C SER A 42 -4.44 7.67 -4.82
N LEU A 43 -4.63 6.85 -3.78
CA LEU A 43 -5.28 7.27 -2.54
C LEU A 43 -4.50 8.40 -1.84
N GLY A 44 -3.18 8.27 -1.70
CA GLY A 44 -2.36 9.32 -1.08
C GLY A 44 -2.44 10.65 -1.82
N ALA A 45 -2.34 10.63 -3.15
CA ALA A 45 -2.50 11.82 -3.97
C ALA A 45 -3.91 12.41 -3.85
N TYR A 46 -4.94 11.58 -3.99
CA TYR A 46 -6.34 12.01 -3.90
C TYR A 46 -6.67 12.62 -2.53
N SER A 47 -6.24 11.97 -1.44
CA SER A 47 -6.42 12.47 -0.07
C SER A 47 -5.77 13.84 0.12
N TYR A 48 -4.58 14.06 -0.43
CA TYR A 48 -3.93 15.36 -0.35
C TYR A 48 -4.70 16.44 -1.11
N PHE A 49 -4.98 16.22 -2.40
CA PHE A 49 -5.66 17.22 -3.24
C PHE A 49 -7.07 17.52 -2.75
N SER A 50 -7.88 16.48 -2.50
CA SER A 50 -9.24 16.63 -2.01
C SER A 50 -9.26 17.23 -0.61
N GLY A 51 -8.40 16.76 0.28
CA GLY A 51 -8.32 17.24 1.66
C GLY A 51 -7.93 18.71 1.75
N MET A 52 -6.95 19.15 0.95
CA MET A 52 -6.52 20.55 0.90
C MET A 52 -7.61 21.44 0.29
N SER A 53 -8.26 21.00 -0.79
CA SER A 53 -9.39 21.73 -1.40
C SER A 53 -10.54 21.91 -0.42
N GLN A 54 -10.90 20.87 0.34
CA GLN A 54 -11.94 20.94 1.36
C GLN A 54 -11.57 21.88 2.51
N LEU A 55 -10.30 21.88 2.94
CA LEU A 55 -9.79 22.79 3.96
C LEU A 55 -9.85 24.25 3.53
N ASP A 56 -9.48 24.54 2.28
CA ASP A 56 -9.48 25.90 1.76
C ASP A 56 -10.91 26.44 1.62
N LYS A 57 -11.86 25.60 1.17
CA LYS A 57 -13.29 25.96 1.13
C LYS A 57 -13.88 26.26 2.51
N GLN A 58 -13.40 25.57 3.56
CA GLN A 58 -13.89 25.74 4.93
C GLN A 58 -13.03 26.71 5.76
N LYS A 59 -12.05 27.37 5.15
CA LYS A 59 -11.08 28.22 5.85
C LYS A 59 -11.75 29.31 6.69
N ASP A 60 -12.75 30.00 6.12
CA ASP A 60 -13.44 31.09 6.80
C ASP A 60 -14.28 30.61 7.98
N LEU A 61 -14.93 29.45 7.85
CA LEU A 61 -15.68 28.80 8.94
C LEU A 61 -14.73 28.39 10.07
N ILE A 62 -13.57 27.82 9.73
CA ILE A 62 -12.56 27.39 10.69
C ILE A 62 -11.98 28.59 11.45
N LEU A 63 -11.66 29.68 10.76
CA LEU A 63 -11.16 30.91 11.38
C LEU A 63 -12.19 31.54 12.33
N ARG A 64 -13.48 31.48 11.97
CA ARG A 64 -14.57 31.97 12.84
C ARG A 64 -14.83 31.08 14.05
N SER A 65 -14.58 29.78 13.94
CA SER A 65 -14.96 28.78 14.97
C SER A 65 -14.19 28.85 16.31
N LYS A 66 -13.13 29.68 16.44
CA LYS A 66 -12.23 29.74 17.61
C LYS A 66 -11.76 28.36 18.13
N SER A 67 -11.68 27.37 17.24
CA SER A 67 -11.33 26.00 17.60
C SER A 67 -9.88 25.90 18.12
N LEU A 68 -9.65 25.11 19.17
CA LEU A 68 -8.31 24.78 19.71
C LEU A 68 -7.43 24.10 18.64
N PHE A 69 -8.04 23.35 17.73
CA PHE A 69 -7.38 22.82 16.55
C PHE A 69 -7.57 23.83 15.41
N GLY A 70 -6.48 24.44 14.96
CA GLY A 70 -6.49 25.43 13.88
C GLY A 70 -6.37 24.83 12.47
N MET A 71 -6.09 25.70 11.49
CA MET A 71 -5.83 25.27 10.11
C MET A 71 -4.56 24.41 9.98
N ARG A 72 -3.52 24.71 10.79
CA ARG A 72 -2.24 23.98 10.72
C ARG A 72 -2.36 22.52 11.15
N SER A 73 -3.08 22.23 12.24
CA SER A 73 -3.27 20.84 12.70
C SER A 73 -4.04 20.01 11.68
N ARG A 74 -5.06 20.59 11.05
CA ARG A 74 -5.82 19.91 9.99
C ARG A 74 -4.97 19.66 8.74
N LYS A 75 -4.17 20.65 8.31
CA LYS A 75 -3.20 20.45 7.21
C LYS A 75 -2.20 19.35 7.54
N LEU A 76 -1.65 19.35 8.75
CA LEU A 76 -0.72 18.31 9.20
C LEU A 76 -1.34 16.92 9.17
N GLY A 77 -2.59 16.78 9.61
CA GLY A 77 -3.31 15.50 9.55
C GLY A 77 -3.50 14.98 8.12
N ILE A 78 -3.89 15.85 7.18
CA ILE A 78 -4.05 15.44 5.78
C ILE A 78 -2.69 15.08 5.17
N THR A 79 -1.66 15.89 5.44
CA THR A 79 -0.31 15.60 4.93
C THR A 79 0.26 14.31 5.51
N SER A 80 0.06 14.02 6.79
CA SER A 80 0.60 12.82 7.43
C SER A 80 -0.08 11.56 6.89
N ILE A 81 -1.40 11.57 6.72
CA ILE A 81 -2.15 10.45 6.13
C ILE A 81 -1.70 10.23 4.68
N SER A 82 -1.60 11.31 3.90
CA SER A 82 -1.19 11.22 2.49
C SER A 82 0.23 10.67 2.35
N LEU A 83 1.17 11.14 3.18
CA LEU A 83 2.54 10.62 3.23
C LEU A 83 2.60 9.17 3.68
N ALA A 84 1.82 8.79 4.69
CA ALA A 84 1.76 7.40 5.16
C ALA A 84 1.26 6.46 4.06
N LEU A 85 0.24 6.86 3.29
CA LEU A 85 -0.26 6.10 2.15
C LEU A 85 0.81 5.94 1.07
N VAL A 86 1.45 7.04 0.65
CA VAL A 86 2.53 7.00 -0.34
C VAL A 86 3.70 6.13 0.15
N TRP A 87 4.07 6.23 1.42
CA TRP A 87 5.11 5.41 2.04
C TRP A 87 4.77 3.92 2.01
N MET A 88 3.52 3.55 2.35
CA MET A 88 3.07 2.16 2.23
C MET A 88 3.09 1.67 0.77
N GLY A 89 2.73 2.53 -0.18
CA GLY A 89 2.82 2.22 -1.62
C GLY A 89 4.25 1.96 -2.07
N LEU A 90 5.20 2.82 -1.66
CA LEU A 90 6.64 2.63 -1.93
C LEU A 90 7.15 1.34 -1.29
N TRP A 91 6.84 1.11 -0.02
CA TRP A 91 7.29 -0.09 0.68
C TRP A 91 6.80 -1.37 -0.02
N ARG A 92 5.54 -1.39 -0.48
CA ARG A 92 4.99 -2.53 -1.22
C ARG A 92 5.55 -2.68 -2.64
N ALA A 93 6.09 -1.62 -3.23
CA ALA A 93 6.75 -1.68 -4.54
C ALA A 93 8.19 -2.21 -4.44
N PHE A 94 8.91 -1.91 -3.35
CA PHE A 94 10.32 -2.28 -3.15
C PHE A 94 10.53 -3.55 -2.32
N LYS A 95 9.53 -4.01 -1.57
CA LYS A 95 9.52 -5.32 -0.91
C LYS A 95 8.98 -6.35 -1.87
#